data_AF-A0AAW1UK87-F1
#
_entry.id   AF-A0AAW1UK87-F1
#
_cell.length_a   1.000
_cell.length_b   1.000
_cell.length_c   1.000
_cell.angle_alpha   90.00
_cell.angle_beta   90.00
_cell.angle_gamma   90.00
#
_symmetry.space_group_name_H-M   'P 1'
#
loop_
_entity.id
_entity.type
_entity.pdbx_description
1 polymer ?
#
loop_
_entity_poly.entity_id
_entity_poly.type
_entity_poly.pdbx_seq_one_letter_code
_entity_poly.pdbx_strand_id
1 'polypeptide(L)'
;MVIGSYQNRGNEFSPPIPLSATTSFDFEDMPWFPKRIQDIDLAQNVLRYGSALDADHPGFKDPIYRERREHFARIANNHKYGKPIPQVQYTQEEIKTWGTVFRELHKRYQKHACKEYLENWPQLVKYCGYREDNIPQLQDVNIFLKRKTGFQLRPVAGYLSPRDFLSGLAFRLFHCTQYIRHSSDPFYTPEPDCCHELLGHMPLLANPKVPGILYKSWCLTNNLRYCFGQLYFFTIEFGLCKQNGEMKVYGAGLLSSVAELEYAISHPEKISRFDPNVTCKQECIITSYQLGYWYTDSFEEAKEKMRAYAEGIQRPFGIRYNPYTQSVEALSNEQKIEAVVSELRGDLCIVNSALKKISERDANLDIHRFDDLLRTGLKIQGEEGDETTQE
;
A
#
# COMPACT_ATOMS: atom_id res chain seq x y z
N MET A 1 -42.25 31.33 37.35
CA MET A 1 -41.94 30.17 38.22
C MET A 1 -40.58 30.45 38.83
N VAL A 2 -40.54 30.73 40.14
CA VAL A 2 -39.31 31.07 40.86
C VAL A 2 -38.54 29.78 41.12
N ILE A 3 -37.32 29.67 40.60
CA ILE A 3 -36.42 28.55 40.89
C ILE A 3 -35.36 29.06 41.85
N GLY A 4 -35.33 28.46 43.05
CA GLY A 4 -34.53 28.89 44.19
C GLY A 4 -33.03 28.69 44.01
N SER A 5 -32.27 29.50 44.75
CA SER A 5 -30.82 29.41 44.90
C SER A 5 -30.44 28.21 45.77
N TYR A 6 -29.72 27.24 45.21
CA TYR A 6 -29.10 26.16 45.98
C TYR A 6 -27.71 26.58 46.46
N GLN A 7 -27.52 26.53 47.78
CA GLN A 7 -26.26 26.82 48.45
C GLN A 7 -25.21 25.75 48.15
N ASN A 8 -23.99 26.26 48.01
CA ASN A 8 -22.74 25.55 47.75
C ASN A 8 -22.39 24.58 48.90
N ARG A 9 -22.35 23.27 48.62
CA ARG A 9 -21.58 22.31 49.42
C ARG A 9 -20.67 21.54 48.47
N GLY A 10 -19.37 21.71 48.71
CA GLY A 10 -18.31 21.23 47.86
C GLY A 10 -18.35 19.72 47.65
N ASN A 11 -18.31 19.35 46.38
CA ASN A 11 -17.45 18.28 45.91
C ASN A 11 -16.77 18.86 44.67
N GLU A 12 -15.49 19.23 44.81
CA GLU A 12 -14.63 19.52 43.66
C GLU A 12 -14.57 18.24 42.82
N PHE A 13 -15.36 18.19 41.76
CA PHE A 13 -15.05 17.28 40.66
C PHE A 13 -13.79 17.82 40.01
N SER A 14 -12.68 17.11 40.20
CA SER A 14 -11.46 17.36 39.44
C SER A 14 -11.81 17.45 37.95
N PRO A 15 -11.30 18.47 37.22
CA PRO A 15 -11.53 18.53 35.78
C PRO A 15 -11.05 17.21 35.15
N PRO A 16 -11.72 16.71 34.09
CA PRO A 16 -11.25 15.53 33.39
C PRO A 16 -9.79 15.78 32.98
N ILE A 17 -8.91 14.90 33.46
CA ILE A 17 -7.49 14.95 33.13
C ILE A 17 -7.41 14.90 31.60
N PRO A 18 -6.79 15.89 30.94
CA PRO A 18 -6.58 15.82 29.50
C PRO A 18 -5.85 14.51 29.19
N LEU A 19 -6.30 13.79 28.15
CA LEU A 19 -5.70 12.54 27.64
C LEU A 19 -4.21 12.64 27.27
N SER A 20 -3.54 13.77 27.55
CA SER A 20 -2.12 14.03 27.33
C SER A 20 -1.23 13.83 28.55
N ALA A 21 -1.76 13.45 29.72
CA ALA A 21 -1.02 13.50 31.00
C ALA A 21 -0.70 12.13 31.65
N THR A 22 -0.75 11.03 30.90
CA THR A 22 -0.09 9.78 31.29
C THR A 22 1.22 9.69 30.54
N THR A 23 2.32 9.38 31.24
CA THR A 23 3.67 9.17 30.67
C THR A 23 3.60 8.15 29.54
N SER A 24 3.41 8.71 28.36
CA SER A 24 3.47 8.07 27.06
C SER A 24 4.85 7.42 26.98
N PHE A 25 4.93 6.19 26.47
CA PHE A 25 6.18 5.73 25.89
C PHE A 25 6.45 6.69 24.72
N ASP A 26 7.17 7.77 25.02
CA ASP A 26 7.46 8.77 24.02
C ASP A 26 8.46 8.14 23.06
N PHE A 27 8.17 8.33 21.78
CA PHE A 27 8.95 7.81 20.66
C PHE A 27 10.38 8.38 20.59
N GLU A 28 10.92 8.93 21.67
CA GLU A 28 12.17 9.68 21.74
C GLU A 28 13.38 8.85 21.32
N ASP A 29 13.41 7.56 21.68
CA ASP A 29 14.51 6.66 21.30
C ASP A 29 14.35 6.03 19.90
N MET A 30 13.25 6.32 19.20
CA MET A 30 12.99 5.76 17.88
C MET A 30 13.25 6.75 16.74
N PRO A 31 13.71 6.26 15.58
CA PRO A 31 13.76 7.06 14.38
C PRO A 31 12.38 7.66 14.09
N TRP A 32 12.34 8.96 13.78
CA TRP A 32 11.11 9.68 13.46
C TRP A 32 10.26 8.93 12.42
N PHE A 33 8.94 9.05 12.50
CA PHE A 33 8.04 8.56 11.46
C PHE A 33 6.76 9.39 11.45
N PRO A 34 6.05 9.47 10.31
CA PRO A 34 4.79 10.20 10.24
C PRO A 34 3.73 9.55 11.13
N LYS A 35 3.11 10.33 12.03
CA LYS A 35 2.04 9.87 12.92
C LYS A 35 0.66 10.24 12.37
N ARG A 36 0.61 11.28 11.54
CA ARG A 36 -0.59 11.73 10.82
C ARG A 36 -0.28 11.80 9.33
N ILE A 37 -1.29 11.59 8.49
CA ILE A 37 -1.12 11.63 7.03
C ILE A 37 -0.47 12.93 6.52
N GLN A 38 -0.75 14.08 7.16
CA GLN A 38 -0.16 15.37 6.80
C GLN A 38 1.37 15.41 6.98
N ASP A 39 1.92 14.58 7.88
CA ASP A 39 3.36 14.53 8.17
C ASP A 39 4.14 13.95 6.97
N ILE A 40 3.46 13.36 5.99
CA ILE A 40 4.09 12.87 4.76
C ILE A 40 4.72 14.01 3.93
N ASP A 41 4.30 15.26 4.16
CA ASP A 41 4.94 16.44 3.58
C ASP A 41 6.42 16.57 4.01
N LEU A 42 6.81 15.91 5.11
CA LEU A 42 8.19 15.88 5.64
C LEU A 42 8.98 14.64 5.17
N ALA A 43 8.32 13.68 4.50
CA ALA A 43 8.90 12.42 4.06
C ALA A 43 8.98 12.36 2.52
N GLN A 44 9.79 13.24 1.93
CA GLN A 44 9.96 13.36 0.48
C GLN A 44 11.43 13.29 0.04
N ASN A 45 12.26 12.47 0.70
CA ASN A 45 13.67 12.35 0.34
C ASN A 45 13.83 11.58 -0.99
N VAL A 46 14.00 12.32 -2.08
CA VAL A 46 14.25 11.78 -3.43
C VAL A 46 15.73 11.45 -3.58
N LEU A 47 16.02 10.18 -3.85
CA LEU A 47 17.39 9.64 -3.97
C LEU A 47 17.91 9.66 -5.40
N ARG A 48 17.06 9.40 -6.39
CA ARG A 48 17.44 9.27 -7.81
C ARG A 48 16.35 9.78 -8.73
N TYR A 49 16.73 10.07 -9.99
CA TYR A 49 15.80 10.34 -11.08
C TYR A 49 14.83 11.50 -10.80
N GLY A 50 15.30 12.52 -10.09
CA GLY A 50 14.59 13.80 -9.93
C GLY A 50 14.63 14.59 -11.24
N SER A 51 15.21 15.79 -11.21
CA SER A 51 15.53 16.54 -12.44
C SER A 51 16.79 16.02 -13.15
N ALA A 52 17.69 15.35 -12.43
CA ALA A 52 18.93 14.82 -12.98
C ALA A 52 18.71 13.40 -13.52
N LEU A 53 19.14 13.19 -14.77
CA LEU A 53 19.12 11.90 -15.46
C LEU A 53 20.52 11.26 -15.41
N ASP A 54 20.57 9.94 -15.30
CA ASP A 54 21.81 9.18 -15.38
C ASP A 54 22.38 9.23 -16.81
N ALA A 55 23.70 8.98 -16.95
CA ALA A 55 24.39 9.17 -18.22
C ALA A 55 23.95 8.20 -19.34
N ASP A 56 23.44 7.03 -18.95
CA ASP A 56 22.88 5.99 -19.79
C ASP A 56 21.38 6.15 -20.06
N HIS A 57 20.72 7.14 -19.43
CA HIS A 57 19.31 7.41 -19.65
C HIS A 57 19.06 7.90 -21.10
N PRO A 58 18.03 7.40 -21.82
CA PRO A 58 17.79 7.77 -23.23
C PRO A 58 17.64 9.28 -23.46
N GLY A 59 16.99 9.96 -22.52
CA GLY A 59 16.81 11.43 -22.52
C GLY A 59 17.99 12.24 -21.96
N PHE A 60 19.14 11.64 -21.61
CA PHE A 60 20.25 12.36 -20.94
C PHE A 60 20.77 13.55 -21.75
N LYS A 61 20.83 13.41 -23.08
CA LYS A 61 21.30 14.44 -24.01
C LYS A 61 20.17 15.24 -24.67
N ASP A 62 18.91 14.98 -24.30
CA ASP A 62 17.76 15.70 -24.84
C ASP A 62 17.41 16.89 -23.93
N PRO A 63 17.69 18.14 -24.34
CA PRO A 63 17.40 19.31 -23.51
C PRO A 63 15.89 19.55 -23.33
N ILE A 64 15.06 19.19 -24.31
CA ILE A 64 13.61 19.37 -24.25
C ILE A 64 13.02 18.40 -23.22
N TYR A 65 13.44 17.14 -23.26
CA TYR A 65 13.01 16.14 -22.28
C TYR A 65 13.46 16.50 -20.86
N ARG A 66 14.68 17.04 -20.69
CA ARG A 66 15.19 17.48 -19.38
C ARG A 66 14.39 18.65 -18.80
N GLU A 67 14.12 19.67 -19.61
CA GLU A 67 13.25 20.79 -19.18
C GLU A 67 11.85 20.27 -18.81
N ARG A 68 11.33 19.33 -19.59
CA ARG A 68 10.06 18.68 -19.31
C ARG A 68 10.07 17.92 -17.98
N ARG A 69 11.17 17.23 -17.63
CA ARG A 69 11.36 16.57 -16.33
C ARG A 69 11.44 17.54 -15.16
N GLU A 70 12.13 18.66 -15.32
CA GLU A 70 12.17 19.73 -14.31
C GLU A 70 10.78 20.33 -14.04
N HIS A 71 9.92 20.44 -15.07
CA HIS A 71 8.53 20.84 -14.88
C HIS A 71 7.76 19.86 -13.97
N PHE A 72 7.86 18.55 -14.22
CA PHE A 72 7.22 17.53 -13.38
C PHE A 72 7.77 17.53 -11.94
N ALA A 73 9.09 17.66 -11.78
CA ALA A 73 9.71 17.74 -10.46
C ALA A 73 9.20 18.96 -9.66
N ARG A 74 9.02 20.12 -10.31
CA ARG A 74 8.43 21.31 -9.68
C ARG A 74 6.98 21.08 -9.23
N ILE A 75 6.16 20.39 -10.02
CA ILE A 75 4.79 20.04 -9.63
C ILE A 75 4.80 19.21 -8.34
N ALA A 76 5.62 18.15 -8.31
CA ALA A 76 5.70 17.26 -7.16
C ALA A 76 6.24 17.94 -5.90
N ASN A 77 7.32 18.73 -6.02
CA ASN A 77 7.96 19.40 -4.89
C ASN A 77 7.08 20.50 -4.28
N ASN A 78 6.20 21.13 -5.09
CA ASN A 78 5.28 22.15 -4.63
C ASN A 78 3.95 21.59 -4.09
N HIS A 79 3.68 20.30 -4.30
CA HIS A 79 2.46 19.67 -3.81
C HIS A 79 2.49 19.52 -2.27
N LYS A 80 1.35 19.79 -1.64
CA LYS A 80 1.15 19.66 -0.19
C LYS A 80 -0.10 18.84 0.10
N TYR A 81 -0.08 18.13 1.22
CA TYR A 81 -1.22 17.33 1.63
C TYR A 81 -2.52 18.16 1.68
N GLY A 82 -3.63 17.55 1.26
CA GLY A 82 -4.95 18.18 1.22
C GLY A 82 -5.21 19.07 0.00
N LYS A 83 -4.20 19.40 -0.81
CA LYS A 83 -4.40 20.10 -2.09
C LYS A 83 -4.71 19.10 -3.22
N PRO A 84 -5.59 19.47 -4.18
CA PRO A 84 -5.79 18.65 -5.37
C PRO A 84 -4.47 18.49 -6.13
N ILE A 85 -4.26 17.31 -6.72
CA ILE A 85 -3.08 17.03 -7.53
C ILE A 85 -3.18 17.87 -8.82
N PRO A 86 -2.16 18.68 -9.18
CA PRO A 86 -2.20 19.51 -10.37
C PRO A 86 -2.37 18.67 -11.65
N GLN A 87 -3.22 19.16 -12.55
CA GLN A 87 -3.36 18.57 -13.87
C GLN A 87 -2.15 18.90 -14.73
N VAL A 88 -1.79 17.96 -15.61
CA VAL A 88 -0.71 18.09 -16.58
C VAL A 88 -1.29 18.06 -17.98
N GLN A 89 -0.94 19.06 -18.77
CA GLN A 89 -1.15 19.01 -20.21
C GLN A 89 -0.02 18.22 -20.86
N TYR A 90 -0.27 16.94 -21.16
CA TYR A 90 0.68 16.08 -21.86
C TYR A 90 0.81 16.48 -23.34
N THR A 91 2.02 16.38 -23.90
CA THR A 91 2.27 16.67 -25.31
C THR A 91 1.77 15.53 -26.19
N GLN A 92 1.64 15.77 -27.50
CA GLN A 92 1.24 14.74 -28.45
C GLN A 92 2.26 13.59 -28.52
N GLU A 93 3.55 13.89 -28.33
CA GLU A 93 4.60 12.88 -28.27
C GLU A 93 4.45 11.99 -27.02
N GLU A 94 4.22 12.61 -25.86
CA GLU A 94 3.98 11.88 -24.61
C GLU A 94 2.74 10.97 -24.74
N ILE A 95 1.63 11.49 -25.28
CA ILE A 95 0.41 10.70 -25.52
C ILE A 95 0.67 9.54 -26.47
N LYS A 96 1.46 9.74 -27.53
CA LYS A 96 1.83 8.67 -28.48
C LYS A 96 2.69 7.59 -27.83
N THR A 97 3.66 7.97 -26.98
CA THR A 97 4.48 7.03 -26.21
C THR A 97 3.58 6.19 -25.29
N TRP A 98 2.69 6.83 -24.55
CA TRP A 98 1.70 6.15 -23.71
C TRP A 98 0.84 5.16 -24.52
N GLY A 99 0.24 5.61 -25.63
CA GLY A 99 -0.63 4.76 -26.45
C GLY A 99 0.08 3.53 -27.00
N THR A 100 1.38 3.64 -27.29
CA THR A 100 2.22 2.53 -27.72
C THR A 100 2.37 1.48 -26.61
N VAL A 101 2.70 1.90 -25.39
CA VAL A 101 2.83 1.04 -24.22
C VAL A 101 1.48 0.42 -23.83
N PHE A 102 0.44 1.25 -23.78
CA PHE A 102 -0.93 0.86 -23.44
C PHE A 102 -1.45 -0.27 -24.33
N ARG A 103 -1.33 -0.13 -25.67
CA ARG A 103 -1.81 -1.14 -26.61
C ARG A 103 -1.11 -2.49 -26.43
N GLU A 104 0.20 -2.48 -26.30
CA GLU A 104 0.95 -3.74 -26.24
C GLU A 104 0.78 -4.47 -24.93
N LEU A 105 0.74 -3.75 -23.80
CA LEU A 105 0.48 -4.37 -22.52
C LEU A 105 -0.97 -4.87 -22.41
N HIS A 106 -1.96 -4.14 -22.93
CA HIS A 106 -3.36 -4.56 -22.87
C HIS A 106 -3.61 -5.91 -23.56
N LYS A 107 -2.92 -6.20 -24.67
CA LYS A 107 -2.96 -7.52 -25.33
C LYS A 107 -2.49 -8.64 -24.40
N ARG A 108 -1.50 -8.37 -23.55
CA ARG A 108 -0.88 -9.34 -22.64
C ARG A 108 -1.65 -9.51 -21.35
N TYR A 109 -2.29 -8.45 -20.86
CA TYR A 109 -3.13 -8.52 -19.65
C TYR A 109 -4.21 -9.58 -19.76
N GLN A 110 -4.87 -9.68 -20.91
CA GLN A 110 -5.91 -10.68 -21.18
C GLN A 110 -5.45 -12.12 -20.91
N LYS A 111 -4.16 -12.42 -21.12
CA LYS A 111 -3.60 -13.75 -20.95
C LYS A 111 -2.92 -13.94 -19.60
N HIS A 112 -2.23 -12.91 -19.13
CA HIS A 112 -1.22 -13.03 -18.07
C HIS A 112 -1.58 -12.32 -16.77
N ALA A 113 -2.38 -11.26 -16.80
CA ALA A 113 -2.72 -10.53 -15.58
C ALA A 113 -3.65 -11.36 -14.69
N CYS A 114 -3.50 -11.18 -13.37
CA CYS A 114 -4.41 -11.79 -12.40
C CYS A 114 -5.84 -11.26 -12.54
N LYS A 115 -6.79 -12.05 -12.06
CA LYS A 115 -8.23 -11.74 -12.10
C LYS A 115 -8.54 -10.37 -11.50
N GLU A 116 -7.96 -10.05 -10.35
CA GLU A 116 -8.17 -8.81 -9.61
C GLU A 116 -7.78 -7.57 -10.42
N TYR A 117 -6.70 -7.66 -11.19
CA TYR A 117 -6.28 -6.61 -12.11
C TYR A 117 -7.34 -6.39 -13.20
N LEU A 118 -7.77 -7.48 -13.84
CA LEU A 118 -8.74 -7.45 -14.95
C LEU A 118 -10.14 -7.01 -14.51
N GLU A 119 -10.57 -7.32 -13.28
CA GLU A 119 -11.85 -6.84 -12.72
C GLU A 119 -11.88 -5.32 -12.52
N ASN A 120 -10.72 -4.72 -12.25
CA ASN A 120 -10.60 -3.29 -11.98
C ASN A 120 -10.35 -2.48 -13.25
N TRP A 121 -9.76 -3.09 -14.28
CA TRP A 121 -9.40 -2.42 -15.54
C TRP A 121 -10.58 -1.70 -16.23
N PRO A 122 -11.77 -2.31 -16.46
CA PRO A 122 -12.89 -1.61 -17.09
C PRO A 122 -13.36 -0.37 -16.33
N GLN A 123 -13.19 -0.35 -15.01
CA GLN A 123 -13.57 0.77 -14.17
C GLN A 123 -12.59 1.94 -14.32
N LEU A 124 -11.30 1.65 -14.46
CA LEU A 124 -10.29 2.67 -14.75
C LEU A 124 -10.49 3.28 -16.15
N VAL A 125 -10.82 2.46 -17.15
CA VAL A 125 -11.22 2.93 -18.48
C VAL A 125 -12.44 3.85 -18.40
N LYS A 126 -13.48 3.42 -17.69
CA LYS A 126 -14.75 4.16 -17.60
C LYS A 126 -14.66 5.45 -16.80
N TYR A 127 -13.96 5.45 -15.66
CA TYR A 127 -14.03 6.53 -14.68
C TYR A 127 -12.75 7.37 -14.57
N CYS A 128 -11.61 6.86 -15.06
CA CYS A 128 -10.31 7.54 -14.98
C CYS A 128 -9.71 7.88 -16.35
N GLY A 129 -10.43 7.58 -17.44
CA GLY A 129 -9.99 7.95 -18.79
C GLY A 129 -8.82 7.13 -19.32
N TYR A 130 -8.65 5.88 -18.87
CA TYR A 130 -7.63 4.98 -19.42
C TYR A 130 -7.97 4.64 -20.88
N ARG A 131 -7.27 5.27 -21.81
CA ARG A 131 -7.39 5.03 -23.25
C ARG A 131 -6.04 5.20 -23.92
N GLU A 132 -5.85 4.63 -25.10
CA GLU A 132 -4.58 4.74 -25.83
C GLU A 132 -4.24 6.19 -26.25
N ASP A 133 -5.25 7.04 -26.41
CA ASP A 133 -5.14 8.43 -26.86
C ASP A 133 -5.15 9.44 -25.69
N ASN A 134 -5.10 8.95 -24.45
CA ASN A 134 -5.22 9.80 -23.27
C ASN A 134 -4.47 9.24 -22.06
N ILE A 135 -3.50 10.00 -21.55
CA ILE A 135 -2.83 9.72 -20.28
C ILE A 135 -3.76 10.14 -19.13
N PRO A 136 -4.15 9.22 -18.23
CA PRO A 136 -4.95 9.53 -17.05
C PRO A 136 -4.33 10.60 -16.16
N GLN A 137 -5.16 11.51 -15.64
CA GLN A 137 -4.72 12.49 -14.64
C GLN A 137 -4.70 11.86 -13.25
N LEU A 138 -3.62 12.08 -12.49
CA LEU A 138 -3.49 11.52 -11.15
C LEU A 138 -4.63 11.93 -10.21
N GLN A 139 -5.17 13.13 -10.35
CA GLN A 139 -6.27 13.60 -9.51
C GLN A 139 -7.54 12.76 -9.68
N ASP A 140 -7.85 12.32 -10.91
CA ASP A 140 -9.04 11.51 -11.18
C ASP A 140 -8.86 10.10 -10.61
N VAL A 141 -7.67 9.52 -10.81
CA VAL A 141 -7.30 8.22 -10.25
C VAL A 141 -7.27 8.26 -8.71
N ASN A 142 -6.76 9.35 -8.12
CA ASN A 142 -6.77 9.58 -6.67
C ASN A 142 -8.19 9.57 -6.09
N ILE A 143 -9.13 10.28 -6.74
CA ILE A 143 -10.54 10.30 -6.33
C ILE A 143 -11.14 8.89 -6.44
N PHE A 144 -10.87 8.19 -7.54
CA PHE A 144 -11.36 6.83 -7.77
C PHE A 144 -10.85 5.85 -6.71
N LEU A 145 -9.55 5.79 -6.46
CA LEU A 145 -8.95 4.92 -5.45
C LEU A 145 -9.43 5.25 -4.04
N LYS A 146 -9.56 6.53 -3.71
CA LYS A 146 -10.02 6.96 -2.38
C LYS A 146 -11.43 6.46 -2.11
N ARG A 147 -12.32 6.51 -3.11
CA ARG A 147 -13.69 5.98 -3.00
C ARG A 147 -13.72 4.46 -2.93
N LYS A 148 -12.82 3.78 -3.65
CA LYS A 148 -12.88 2.33 -3.82
C LYS A 148 -12.21 1.53 -2.70
N THR A 149 -11.02 1.96 -2.27
CA THR A 149 -10.19 1.25 -1.29
C THR A 149 -9.64 2.15 -0.18
N GLY A 150 -9.91 3.46 -0.25
CA GLY A 150 -9.33 4.45 0.65
C GLY A 150 -7.89 4.83 0.31
N PHE A 151 -7.32 4.29 -0.79
CA PHE A 151 -6.00 4.70 -1.25
C PHE A 151 -6.02 6.11 -1.83
N GLN A 152 -4.93 6.84 -1.62
CA GLN A 152 -4.73 8.18 -2.15
C GLN A 152 -3.41 8.24 -2.91
N LEU A 153 -3.30 9.15 -3.86
CA LEU A 153 -2.08 9.39 -4.61
C LEU A 153 -1.42 10.70 -4.19
N ARG A 154 -0.10 10.75 -4.32
CA ARG A 154 0.69 11.97 -4.16
C ARG A 154 1.73 12.06 -5.28
N PRO A 155 1.84 13.18 -6.01
CA PRO A 155 2.87 13.34 -7.01
C PRO A 155 4.26 13.30 -6.36
N VAL A 156 5.19 12.57 -6.97
CA VAL A 156 6.58 12.48 -6.53
C VAL A 156 7.53 12.78 -7.68
N ALA A 157 8.65 13.44 -7.36
CA ALA A 157 9.59 13.91 -8.38
C ALA A 157 10.49 12.80 -8.93
N GLY A 158 10.61 11.67 -8.22
CA GLY A 158 11.50 10.57 -8.59
C GLY A 158 11.54 9.50 -7.50
N TYR A 159 12.61 8.72 -7.47
CA TYR A 159 12.76 7.57 -6.59
C TYR A 159 12.97 7.98 -5.12
N LEU A 160 12.01 7.69 -4.25
CA LEU A 160 12.12 7.99 -2.81
C LEU A 160 13.01 7.01 -2.07
N SER A 161 13.48 7.43 -0.89
CA SER A 161 14.04 6.47 0.06
C SER A 161 13.01 5.39 0.41
N PRO A 162 13.42 4.11 0.60
CA PRO A 162 12.49 3.05 0.98
C PRO A 162 11.68 3.39 2.24
N ARG A 163 12.30 4.10 3.19
CA ARG A 163 11.63 4.57 4.41
C ARG A 163 10.45 5.48 4.09
N ASP A 164 10.66 6.51 3.27
CA ASP A 164 9.64 7.51 2.98
C ASP A 164 8.53 6.92 2.09
N PHE A 165 8.90 6.09 1.13
CA PHE A 165 7.94 5.38 0.29
C PHE A 165 7.04 4.45 1.11
N LEU A 166 7.62 3.57 1.93
CA LEU A 166 6.87 2.66 2.80
C LEU A 166 6.04 3.41 3.85
N SER A 167 6.52 4.58 4.32
CA SER A 167 5.76 5.44 5.23
C SER A 167 4.47 5.94 4.59
N GLY A 168 4.45 6.24 3.28
CA GLY A 168 3.22 6.58 2.57
C GLY A 168 2.20 5.44 2.58
N LEU A 169 2.65 4.22 2.30
CA LEU A 169 1.80 3.03 2.23
C LEU A 169 1.09 2.74 3.56
N ALA A 170 1.70 3.10 4.69
CA ALA A 170 1.10 3.03 6.02
C ALA A 170 -0.24 3.78 6.11
N PHE A 171 -0.34 4.90 5.40
CA PHE A 171 -1.52 5.77 5.37
C PHE A 171 -2.41 5.50 4.14
N ARG A 172 -2.20 4.37 3.45
CA ARG A 172 -2.79 4.10 2.13
C ARG A 172 -2.52 5.24 1.16
N LEU A 173 -1.33 5.82 1.20
CA LEU A 173 -0.88 6.84 0.27
C LEU A 173 0.22 6.25 -0.63
N PHE A 174 0.01 6.31 -1.94
CA PHE A 174 0.97 5.87 -2.92
C PHE A 174 1.63 7.08 -3.58
N HIS A 175 2.96 7.09 -3.60
CA HIS A 175 3.76 8.13 -4.26
C HIS A 175 3.87 7.78 -5.74
N CYS A 176 3.41 8.66 -6.62
CA CYS A 176 3.22 8.39 -8.04
C CYS A 176 3.92 9.44 -8.88
N THR A 177 4.74 9.03 -9.84
CA THR A 177 5.36 9.94 -10.80
C THR A 177 4.34 10.42 -11.85
N GLN A 178 4.59 11.60 -12.42
CA GLN A 178 3.74 12.20 -13.48
C GLN A 178 4.45 12.28 -14.83
N TYR A 179 5.77 12.19 -14.86
CA TYR A 179 6.55 12.21 -16.11
C TYR A 179 6.36 10.90 -16.87
N ILE A 180 6.55 10.94 -18.18
CA ILE A 180 6.55 9.76 -19.04
C ILE A 180 7.97 9.44 -19.48
N ARG A 181 8.26 8.16 -19.70
CA ARG A 181 9.52 7.69 -20.29
C ARG A 181 9.81 8.33 -21.64
N HIS A 182 11.08 8.32 -22.03
CA HIS A 182 11.55 8.89 -23.29
C HIS A 182 10.96 8.14 -24.51
N SER A 183 10.60 8.88 -25.56
CA SER A 183 9.90 8.35 -26.74
C SER A 183 10.76 7.45 -27.63
N SER A 184 12.10 7.52 -27.53
CA SER A 184 13.03 6.73 -28.34
C SER A 184 12.94 5.23 -28.08
N ASP A 185 12.56 4.83 -26.87
CA ASP A 185 12.36 3.42 -26.50
C ASP A 185 11.17 3.27 -25.54
N PRO A 186 9.94 3.24 -26.05
CA PRO A 186 8.74 3.17 -25.21
C PRO A 186 8.64 1.87 -24.39
N PHE A 187 9.31 0.79 -24.81
CA PHE A 187 9.18 -0.51 -24.15
C PHE A 187 10.19 -0.72 -23.01
N TYR A 188 11.10 0.23 -22.80
CA TYR A 188 12.10 0.21 -21.74
C TYR A 188 12.06 1.49 -20.90
N THR A 189 12.24 1.34 -19.59
CA THR A 189 12.52 2.48 -18.70
C THR A 189 13.31 1.98 -17.49
N PRO A 190 14.41 2.66 -17.10
CA PRO A 190 15.14 2.35 -15.87
C PRO A 190 14.46 2.94 -14.62
N GLU A 191 13.48 3.82 -14.81
CA GLU A 191 12.79 4.58 -13.77
C GLU A 191 11.27 4.34 -13.81
N PRO A 192 10.58 4.39 -12.66
CA PRO A 192 9.13 4.24 -12.61
C PRO A 192 8.47 5.52 -13.15
N ASP A 193 8.13 5.54 -14.43
CA ASP A 193 7.38 6.62 -15.08
C ASP A 193 5.86 6.46 -14.89
N CYS A 194 5.05 7.45 -15.31
CA CYS A 194 3.61 7.38 -15.16
C CYS A 194 2.97 6.17 -15.88
N CYS A 195 3.59 5.61 -16.93
CA CYS A 195 3.13 4.35 -17.52
C CYS A 195 3.22 3.23 -16.49
N HIS A 196 4.36 3.11 -15.80
CA HIS A 196 4.56 2.13 -14.74
C HIS A 196 3.54 2.28 -13.61
N GLU A 197 3.34 3.51 -13.13
CA GLU A 197 2.42 3.75 -12.03
C GLU A 197 0.97 3.43 -12.41
N LEU A 198 0.51 4.01 -13.52
CA LEU A 198 -0.89 3.95 -13.93
C LEU A 198 -1.28 2.56 -14.41
N LEU A 199 -0.42 1.90 -15.18
CA LEU A 199 -0.70 0.59 -15.77
C LEU A 199 -0.30 -0.56 -14.85
N GLY A 200 0.75 -0.42 -14.04
CA GLY A 200 1.19 -1.45 -13.10
C GLY A 200 0.39 -1.45 -11.81
N HIS A 201 0.44 -0.36 -11.05
CA HIS A 201 -0.05 -0.32 -9.67
C HIS A 201 -1.55 -0.07 -9.53
N MET A 202 -2.10 0.92 -10.25
CA MET A 202 -3.46 1.43 -9.97
C MET A 202 -4.56 0.35 -10.04
N PRO A 203 -4.54 -0.59 -11.01
CA PRO A 203 -5.55 -1.65 -11.06
C PRO A 203 -5.54 -2.57 -9.83
N LEU A 204 -4.38 -2.77 -9.18
CA LEU A 204 -4.29 -3.55 -7.96
C LEU A 204 -4.56 -2.75 -6.69
N LEU A 205 -4.18 -1.47 -6.65
CA LEU A 205 -4.56 -0.57 -5.55
C LEU A 205 -6.08 -0.36 -5.49
N ALA A 206 -6.78 -0.57 -6.61
CA ALA A 206 -8.23 -0.61 -6.70
C ALA A 206 -8.86 -1.89 -6.12
N ASN A 207 -8.07 -2.89 -5.71
CA ASN A 207 -8.55 -4.10 -5.05
C ASN A 207 -8.49 -3.97 -3.51
N PRO A 208 -9.57 -4.25 -2.76
CA PRO A 208 -9.57 -4.10 -1.30
C PRO A 208 -8.67 -5.10 -0.54
N LYS A 209 -8.22 -6.19 -1.18
CA LYS A 209 -7.37 -7.22 -0.56
C LYS A 209 -5.88 -6.84 -0.52
N VAL A 210 -5.40 -6.13 -1.55
CA VAL A 210 -4.01 -5.67 -1.69
C VAL A 210 -3.55 -4.70 -0.58
N PRO A 211 -4.36 -3.73 -0.10
CA PRO A 211 -4.03 -2.81 0.98
C PRO A 211 -3.53 -3.46 2.28
N GLY A 212 -3.93 -4.71 2.55
CA GLY A 212 -3.62 -5.41 3.78
C GLY A 212 -2.18 -5.92 3.89
N ILE A 213 -1.38 -5.92 2.81
CA ILE A 213 -0.03 -6.50 2.81
C ILE A 213 1.03 -5.50 3.34
N LEU A 214 0.77 -4.19 3.23
CA LEU A 214 1.82 -3.16 3.27
C LEU A 214 1.86 -2.27 4.52
N TYR A 215 0.86 -2.38 5.40
CA TYR A 215 0.60 -1.37 6.44
C TYR A 215 1.52 -1.44 7.69
N LYS A 216 2.40 -2.44 7.83
CA LYS A 216 3.22 -2.66 9.06
C LYS A 216 4.73 -2.43 8.91
N SER A 217 5.23 -2.11 7.70
CA SER A 217 6.66 -2.13 7.35
C SER A 217 7.47 -0.87 7.74
N TRP A 218 6.81 0.22 8.13
CA TRP A 218 7.44 1.54 8.18
C TRP A 218 8.09 1.90 9.54
N CYS A 219 7.70 1.25 10.64
CA CYS A 219 8.26 1.48 11.99
C CYS A 219 9.48 0.58 12.30
N LEU A 220 10.17 0.11 11.27
CA LEU A 220 11.23 -0.89 11.39
C LEU A 220 12.60 -0.27 11.68
N THR A 221 13.49 -1.03 12.30
CA THR A 221 14.93 -0.70 12.35
C THR A 221 15.53 -0.72 10.94
N ASN A 222 16.69 -0.10 10.73
CA ASN A 222 17.28 0.04 9.38
C ASN A 222 17.43 -1.30 8.63
N ASN A 223 17.89 -2.36 9.31
CA ASN A 223 18.05 -3.68 8.69
C ASN A 223 16.71 -4.29 8.25
N LEU A 224 15.67 -4.10 9.04
CA LEU A 224 14.35 -4.64 8.72
C LEU A 224 13.64 -3.81 7.64
N ARG A 225 13.93 -2.51 7.52
CA ARG A 225 13.46 -1.71 6.38
C ARG A 225 14.02 -2.23 5.06
N TYR A 226 15.30 -2.60 5.03
CA TYR A 226 15.91 -3.21 3.85
C TYR A 226 15.16 -4.50 3.47
N CYS A 227 14.98 -5.42 4.42
CA CYS A 227 14.23 -6.65 4.18
C CYS A 227 12.81 -6.40 3.64
N PHE A 228 12.08 -5.44 4.21
CA PHE A 228 10.74 -5.11 3.72
C PHE A 228 10.72 -4.43 2.35
N GLY A 229 11.76 -3.67 2.02
CA GLY A 229 11.97 -3.17 0.66
C GLY A 229 12.08 -4.32 -0.34
N GLN A 230 12.89 -5.33 -0.02
CA GLN A 230 13.02 -6.52 -0.87
C GLN A 230 11.71 -7.30 -0.97
N LEU A 231 10.99 -7.46 0.14
CA LEU A 231 9.70 -8.14 0.13
C LEU A 231 8.65 -7.37 -0.67
N TYR A 232 8.63 -6.03 -0.58
CA TYR A 232 7.79 -5.19 -1.42
C TYR A 232 8.12 -5.41 -2.90
N PHE A 233 9.40 -5.36 -3.24
CA PHE A 233 9.86 -5.52 -4.61
C PHE A 233 9.48 -6.89 -5.19
N PHE A 234 9.76 -7.99 -4.49
CA PHE A 234 9.45 -9.34 -4.98
C PHE A 234 7.99 -9.76 -4.82
N THR A 235 7.13 -8.87 -4.34
CA THR A 235 5.68 -9.05 -4.33
C THR A 235 4.98 -8.00 -5.18
N ILE A 236 4.91 -6.76 -4.73
CA ILE A 236 4.16 -5.70 -5.40
C ILE A 236 4.80 -5.28 -6.72
N GLU A 237 6.13 -5.34 -6.90
CA GLU A 237 6.78 -4.99 -8.17
C GLU A 237 6.88 -6.19 -9.14
N PHE A 238 7.31 -7.36 -8.65
CA PHE A 238 7.63 -8.52 -9.49
C PHE A 238 6.96 -9.83 -9.04
N GLY A 239 5.85 -9.74 -8.31
CA GLY A 239 5.14 -10.90 -7.79
C GLY A 239 4.18 -11.57 -8.77
N LEU A 240 4.00 -12.87 -8.56
CA LEU A 240 3.06 -13.72 -9.29
C LEU A 240 2.05 -14.36 -8.33
N CYS A 241 0.91 -14.78 -8.86
CA CYS A 241 -0.04 -15.59 -8.11
C CYS A 241 -0.50 -16.80 -8.91
N LYS A 242 -0.90 -17.87 -8.21
CA LYS A 242 -1.49 -19.05 -8.83
C LYS A 242 -3.01 -18.95 -8.75
N GLN A 243 -3.68 -18.91 -9.89
CA GLN A 243 -5.14 -18.83 -9.98
C GLN A 243 -5.67 -19.95 -10.86
N ASN A 244 -6.55 -20.79 -10.32
CA ASN A 244 -7.13 -21.94 -11.02
C ASN A 244 -6.07 -22.88 -11.64
N GLY A 245 -4.94 -23.07 -10.96
CA GLY A 245 -3.83 -23.90 -11.45
C GLY A 245 -2.85 -23.19 -12.40
N GLU A 246 -3.19 -22.00 -12.90
CA GLU A 246 -2.34 -21.22 -13.80
C GLU A 246 -1.54 -20.14 -13.07
N MET A 247 -0.33 -19.84 -13.57
CA MET A 247 0.45 -18.70 -13.11
C MET A 247 -0.08 -17.41 -13.74
N LYS A 248 -0.38 -16.44 -12.90
CA LYS A 248 -0.80 -15.09 -13.25
C LYS A 248 0.13 -14.06 -12.62
N VAL A 249 0.14 -12.88 -13.19
CA VAL A 249 1.02 -11.78 -12.81
C VAL A 249 0.23 -10.69 -12.11
N TYR A 250 0.78 -10.19 -11.01
CA TYR A 250 0.28 -9.01 -10.32
C TYR A 250 1.38 -7.97 -10.03
N GLY A 251 2.67 -8.31 -10.17
CA GLY A 251 3.74 -7.34 -10.00
C GLY A 251 3.61 -6.15 -10.95
N ALA A 252 3.68 -4.92 -10.43
CA ALA A 252 3.55 -3.70 -11.21
C ALA A 252 4.68 -3.53 -12.24
N GLY A 253 5.93 -3.85 -11.87
CA GLY A 253 7.08 -3.93 -12.78
C GLY A 253 6.83 -4.88 -13.95
N LEU A 254 6.23 -6.04 -13.70
CA LEU A 254 5.84 -6.99 -14.76
C LEU A 254 4.67 -6.45 -15.59
N LEU A 255 3.67 -5.85 -14.97
CA LEU A 255 2.48 -5.33 -15.66
C LEU A 255 2.73 -4.01 -16.39
N SER A 256 3.92 -3.43 -16.28
CA SER A 256 4.30 -2.18 -16.96
C SER A 256 5.47 -2.32 -17.92
N SER A 257 6.09 -3.50 -17.99
CA SER A 257 7.18 -3.82 -18.89
C SER A 257 6.81 -5.01 -19.77
N VAL A 258 6.65 -4.77 -21.07
CA VAL A 258 6.35 -5.83 -22.04
C VAL A 258 7.45 -6.89 -22.03
N ALA A 259 8.71 -6.45 -22.02
CA ALA A 259 9.86 -7.32 -22.10
C ALA A 259 10.04 -8.18 -20.84
N GLU A 260 9.91 -7.58 -19.65
CA GLU A 260 10.04 -8.30 -18.39
C GLU A 260 8.90 -9.31 -18.18
N LEU A 261 7.66 -8.92 -18.57
CA LEU A 261 6.51 -9.81 -18.48
C LEU A 261 6.75 -11.11 -19.26
N GLU A 262 7.11 -10.99 -20.54
CA GLU A 262 7.37 -12.13 -21.41
C GLU A 262 8.54 -12.97 -20.86
N TYR A 263 9.60 -12.30 -20.38
CA TYR A 263 10.75 -12.97 -19.79
C TYR A 263 10.38 -13.81 -18.56
N ALA A 264 9.60 -13.25 -17.63
CA ALA A 264 9.16 -13.96 -16.43
C ALA A 264 8.30 -15.19 -16.75
N ILE A 265 7.45 -15.10 -17.78
CA ILE A 265 6.55 -16.19 -18.19
C ILE A 265 7.30 -17.27 -18.96
N SER A 266 8.29 -16.91 -19.77
CA SER A 266 9.06 -17.87 -20.58
C SER A 266 10.13 -18.63 -19.79
N HIS A 267 10.41 -18.24 -18.55
CA HIS A 267 11.43 -18.83 -17.68
C HIS A 267 10.83 -19.35 -16.36
N PRO A 268 9.95 -20.38 -16.41
CA PRO A 268 9.29 -20.92 -15.22
C PRO A 268 10.28 -21.51 -14.19
N GLU A 269 11.49 -21.90 -14.61
CA GLU A 269 12.57 -22.34 -13.72
C GLU A 269 13.08 -21.25 -12.78
N LYS A 270 12.81 -19.97 -13.08
CA LYS A 270 13.11 -18.82 -12.21
C LYS A 270 12.01 -18.51 -11.20
N ILE A 271 10.87 -19.18 -11.29
CA ILE A 271 9.71 -18.92 -10.44
C ILE A 271 9.75 -19.84 -9.21
N SER A 272 9.80 -19.23 -8.03
CA SER A 272 9.86 -19.92 -6.73
C SER A 272 8.67 -19.58 -5.84
N ARG A 273 8.37 -20.42 -4.85
CA ARG A 273 7.31 -20.13 -3.88
C ARG A 273 7.77 -19.01 -2.94
N PHE A 274 6.89 -18.04 -2.69
CA PHE A 274 7.19 -16.92 -1.80
C PHE A 274 7.41 -17.39 -0.37
N ASP A 275 8.62 -17.14 0.15
CA ASP A 275 8.99 -17.28 1.56
C ASP A 275 9.68 -15.98 2.00
N PRO A 276 9.09 -15.20 2.91
CA PRO A 276 9.68 -13.95 3.37
C PRO A 276 11.11 -14.08 3.91
N ASN A 277 11.47 -15.19 4.56
CA ASN A 277 12.78 -15.37 5.19
C ASN A 277 13.91 -15.57 4.18
N VAL A 278 13.56 -16.08 2.99
CA VAL A 278 14.49 -16.30 1.87
C VAL A 278 14.46 -15.10 0.92
N THR A 279 13.28 -14.60 0.63
CA THR A 279 13.04 -13.54 -0.36
C THR A 279 13.63 -12.21 0.09
N CYS A 280 13.62 -11.91 1.40
CA CYS A 280 14.15 -10.64 1.91
C CYS A 280 15.68 -10.49 1.76
N LYS A 281 16.39 -11.57 1.44
CA LYS A 281 17.85 -11.61 1.26
C LYS A 281 18.27 -11.49 -0.21
N GLN A 282 17.31 -11.55 -1.12
CA GLN A 282 17.57 -11.50 -2.57
C GLN A 282 17.96 -10.08 -2.97
N GLU A 283 18.75 -9.94 -4.03
CA GLU A 283 19.17 -8.64 -4.56
C GLU A 283 18.15 -8.10 -5.56
N CYS A 284 17.75 -6.83 -5.40
CA CYS A 284 16.88 -6.14 -6.36
C CYS A 284 17.71 -5.60 -7.51
N ILE A 285 17.43 -6.08 -8.72
CA ILE A 285 18.13 -5.62 -9.92
C ILE A 285 17.25 -4.59 -10.63
N ILE A 286 17.79 -3.41 -10.89
CA ILE A 286 17.04 -2.29 -11.51
C ILE A 286 17.44 -2.04 -12.97
N THR A 287 18.56 -2.61 -13.43
CA THR A 287 19.12 -2.35 -14.77
C THR A 287 18.93 -3.49 -15.76
N SER A 288 18.48 -4.67 -15.30
CA SER A 288 18.27 -5.85 -16.13
C SER A 288 17.15 -6.73 -15.55
N TYR A 289 16.77 -7.78 -16.27
CA TYR A 289 15.72 -8.69 -15.86
C TYR A 289 16.02 -9.34 -14.50
N GLN A 290 14.98 -9.63 -13.74
CA GLN A 290 15.14 -10.25 -12.43
C GLN A 290 15.74 -11.66 -12.53
N LEU A 291 16.56 -12.02 -11.54
CA LEU A 291 17.15 -13.36 -11.46
C LEU A 291 16.14 -14.42 -10.99
N GLY A 292 15.11 -14.00 -10.24
CA GLY A 292 14.06 -14.87 -9.74
C GLY A 292 12.75 -14.11 -9.60
N TYR A 293 11.66 -14.87 -9.55
CA TYR A 293 10.31 -14.36 -9.30
C TYR A 293 9.62 -15.22 -8.24
N TRP A 294 8.67 -14.64 -7.50
CA TRP A 294 8.01 -15.32 -6.39
C TRP A 294 6.49 -15.35 -6.55
N TYR A 295 5.90 -16.51 -6.29
CA TYR A 295 4.45 -16.68 -6.33
C TYR A 295 3.82 -17.08 -4.99
N THR A 296 2.54 -16.71 -4.84
CA THR A 296 1.63 -17.19 -3.79
C THR A 296 0.36 -17.75 -4.41
N ASP A 297 -0.35 -18.62 -3.71
CA ASP A 297 -1.63 -19.17 -4.18
C ASP A 297 -2.78 -18.16 -4.01
N SER A 298 -2.61 -17.14 -3.15
CA SER A 298 -3.57 -16.05 -2.99
C SER A 298 -2.94 -14.80 -2.37
N PHE A 299 -3.59 -13.65 -2.52
CA PHE A 299 -3.21 -12.42 -1.81
C PHE A 299 -3.33 -12.55 -0.29
N GLU A 300 -4.27 -13.36 0.18
CA GLU A 300 -4.44 -13.72 1.58
C GLU A 300 -3.23 -14.49 2.13
N GLU A 301 -2.71 -15.48 1.39
CA GLU A 301 -1.47 -16.18 1.77
C GLU A 301 -0.28 -15.21 1.85
N ALA A 302 -0.13 -14.33 0.85
CA ALA A 302 0.93 -13.32 0.86
C ALA A 302 0.84 -12.42 2.10
N LYS A 303 -0.38 -11.96 2.44
CA LYS A 303 -0.65 -11.15 3.62
C LYS A 303 -0.32 -11.86 4.93
N GLU A 304 -0.70 -13.13 5.05
CA GLU A 304 -0.43 -13.93 6.24
C GLU A 304 1.07 -14.18 6.43
N LYS A 305 1.78 -14.54 5.36
CA LYS A 305 3.24 -14.71 5.38
C LYS A 305 3.96 -13.43 5.78
N MET A 306 3.56 -12.30 5.20
CA MET A 306 4.11 -10.99 5.55
C MET A 306 3.79 -10.59 6.99
N ARG A 307 2.60 -10.93 7.49
CA ARG A 307 2.22 -10.69 8.89
C ARG A 307 3.09 -11.52 9.84
N ALA A 308 3.22 -12.81 9.60
CA ALA A 308 4.04 -13.70 10.41
C ALA A 308 5.52 -13.26 10.41
N TYR A 309 6.05 -12.85 9.24
CA TYR A 309 7.40 -12.28 9.15
C TYR A 309 7.53 -10.98 9.96
N ALA A 310 6.50 -10.14 9.97
CA ALA A 310 6.47 -8.91 10.75
C ALA A 310 6.36 -9.14 12.26
N GLU A 311 5.74 -10.24 12.70
CA GLU A 311 5.60 -10.60 14.12
C GLU A 311 6.91 -11.09 14.74
N GLY A 312 7.81 -11.69 13.94
CA GLY A 312 9.17 -12.03 14.37
C GLY A 312 10.05 -10.81 14.68
N ILE A 313 9.53 -9.59 14.51
CA ILE A 313 10.25 -8.35 14.74
C ILE A 313 9.97 -7.86 16.15
N GLN A 314 10.99 -7.85 17.00
CA GLN A 314 10.90 -7.30 18.35
C GLN A 314 10.54 -5.81 18.29
N ARG A 315 9.40 -5.46 18.87
CA ARG A 315 8.95 -4.08 19.11
C ARG A 315 8.32 -4.01 20.50
N PRO A 316 8.53 -2.91 21.26
CA PRO A 316 7.96 -2.78 22.59
C PRO A 316 6.45 -2.42 22.59
N PHE A 317 5.82 -2.24 21.43
CA PHE A 317 4.40 -1.85 21.31
C PHE A 317 3.76 -2.38 20.01
N GLY A 318 2.44 -2.50 20.02
CA GLY A 318 1.63 -2.74 18.84
C GLY A 318 1.36 -1.45 18.05
N ILE A 319 0.98 -1.56 16.78
CA ILE A 319 0.67 -0.41 15.92
C ILE A 319 -0.70 -0.60 15.28
N ARG A 320 -1.50 0.47 15.27
CA ARG A 320 -2.81 0.53 14.63
C ARG A 320 -2.89 1.73 13.69
N TYR A 321 -3.43 1.52 12.49
CA TYR A 321 -3.88 2.61 11.63
C TYR A 321 -5.34 2.95 11.92
N ASN A 322 -5.62 4.22 12.20
CA ASN A 322 -6.96 4.74 12.38
C ASN A 322 -7.43 5.36 11.04
N PRO A 323 -8.39 4.73 10.33
CA PRO A 323 -8.82 5.21 9.03
C PRO A 323 -9.67 6.48 9.09
N TYR A 324 -10.28 6.80 10.24
CA TYR A 324 -11.16 7.97 10.39
C TYR A 324 -10.35 9.27 10.47
N THR A 325 -9.27 9.24 11.26
CA THR A 325 -8.37 10.38 11.45
C THR A 325 -7.14 10.33 10.54
N GLN A 326 -6.95 9.21 9.83
CA GLN A 326 -5.76 8.92 9.02
C GLN A 326 -4.48 9.10 9.83
N SER A 327 -4.48 8.55 11.05
CA SER A 327 -3.36 8.57 11.98
C SER A 327 -2.89 7.17 12.32
N VAL A 328 -1.66 7.08 12.82
CA VAL A 328 -1.13 5.87 13.41
C VAL A 328 -1.05 6.03 14.92
N GLU A 329 -1.54 5.01 15.62
CA GLU A 329 -1.53 4.91 17.07
C GLU A 329 -0.60 3.76 17.51
N ALA A 330 0.27 4.04 18.49
CA ALA A 330 1.01 3.00 19.18
C ALA A 330 0.19 2.47 20.36
N LEU A 331 -0.06 1.17 20.35
CA LEU A 331 -0.70 0.40 21.41
C LEU A 331 0.38 0.01 22.43
N SER A 332 0.68 0.95 23.33
CA SER A 332 1.82 0.89 24.27
C SER A 332 1.42 0.61 25.71
N ASN A 333 0.12 0.60 26.02
CA ASN A 333 -0.39 0.38 27.39
C ASN A 333 -1.80 -0.22 27.35
N GLU A 334 -2.26 -0.71 28.50
CA GLU A 334 -3.56 -1.37 28.66
C GLU A 334 -4.73 -0.48 28.25
N GLN A 335 -4.73 0.80 28.65
CA GLN A 335 -5.82 1.74 28.34
C GLN A 335 -6.04 1.91 26.83
N LYS A 336 -4.95 2.03 26.05
CA LYS A 336 -5.04 2.12 24.59
C LYS A 336 -5.52 0.81 23.97
N ILE A 337 -5.12 -0.34 24.53
CA ILE A 337 -5.60 -1.64 24.06
C ILE A 337 -7.09 -1.80 24.36
N GLU A 338 -7.53 -1.43 25.56
CA GLU A 338 -8.94 -1.46 25.98
C GLU A 338 -9.83 -0.59 25.08
N ALA A 339 -9.35 0.60 24.70
CA ALA A 339 -10.06 1.46 23.74
C ALA A 339 -10.31 0.74 22.39
N VAL A 340 -9.30 0.04 21.85
CA VAL A 340 -9.44 -0.74 20.61
C VAL A 340 -10.42 -1.90 20.79
N VAL A 341 -10.34 -2.61 21.92
CA VAL A 341 -11.24 -3.73 22.24
C VAL A 341 -12.69 -3.24 22.34
N SER A 342 -12.92 -2.07 22.95
CA SER A 342 -14.24 -1.46 23.05
C SER A 342 -14.83 -1.13 21.67
N GLU A 343 -14.03 -0.57 20.77
CA GLU A 343 -14.44 -0.32 19.37
C GLU A 343 -14.77 -1.62 18.62
N LEU A 344 -13.92 -2.65 18.72
CA LEU A 344 -14.16 -3.96 18.11
C LEU A 344 -15.43 -4.62 18.64
N ARG A 345 -15.73 -4.46 19.93
CA ARG A 345 -16.98 -4.94 20.53
C ARG A 345 -18.19 -4.24 19.90
N GLY A 346 -18.10 -2.95 19.61
CA GLY A 346 -19.12 -2.22 18.86
C GLY A 346 -19.38 -2.83 17.48
N ASP A 347 -18.32 -3.12 16.73
CA ASP A 347 -18.42 -3.75 15.41
C ASP A 347 -19.02 -5.18 15.49
N LEU A 348 -18.62 -5.97 16.49
CA LEU A 348 -19.21 -7.29 16.74
C LEU A 348 -20.71 -7.22 17.09
N CYS A 349 -21.14 -6.18 17.82
CA CYS A 349 -22.56 -5.95 18.07
C CYS A 349 -23.35 -5.68 16.77
N ILE A 350 -22.75 -4.97 15.80
CA ILE A 350 -23.34 -4.73 14.48
C ILE A 350 -23.48 -6.07 13.73
N VAL A 351 -22.41 -6.87 13.69
CA VAL A 351 -22.42 -8.20 13.05
C VAL A 351 -23.51 -9.08 13.66
N ASN A 352 -23.58 -9.16 15.00
CA ASN A 352 -24.59 -9.95 15.69
C ASN A 352 -26.01 -9.47 15.37
N SER A 353 -26.24 -8.16 15.34
CA SER A 353 -27.53 -7.58 14.99
C SER A 353 -27.94 -7.88 13.54
N ALA A 354 -26.98 -7.91 12.62
CA ALA A 354 -27.21 -8.29 11.23
C ALA A 354 -27.52 -9.78 11.09
N LEU A 355 -26.75 -10.65 11.76
CA LEU A 355 -26.95 -12.09 11.76
C LEU A 355 -28.35 -12.46 12.26
N LYS A 356 -28.81 -11.86 13.37
CA LYS A 356 -30.17 -12.07 13.90
C LYS A 356 -31.25 -11.75 12.86
N LYS A 357 -31.15 -10.60 12.20
CA LYS A 357 -32.12 -10.17 11.18
C LYS A 357 -32.11 -11.07 9.94
N ILE A 358 -30.97 -11.65 9.59
CA ILE A 358 -30.85 -12.56 8.44
C ILE A 358 -31.35 -13.95 8.82
N SER A 359 -31.01 -14.47 10.00
CA SER A 359 -31.48 -15.79 10.46
C SER A 359 -33.00 -15.87 10.61
N GLU A 360 -33.66 -14.74 10.89
CA GLU A 360 -35.13 -14.64 10.87
C GLU A 360 -35.74 -14.77 9.47
N ARG A 361 -34.96 -14.54 8.41
CA ARG A 361 -35.41 -14.53 7.00
C ARG A 361 -34.88 -15.71 6.19
N ASP A 362 -33.75 -16.28 6.58
CA ASP A 362 -33.09 -17.38 5.91
C ASP A 362 -32.71 -18.47 6.93
N ALA A 363 -33.47 -19.57 6.90
CA ALA A 363 -33.27 -20.71 7.78
C ALA A 363 -32.02 -21.54 7.44
N ASN A 364 -31.39 -21.30 6.29
CA ASN A 364 -30.19 -22.03 5.83
C ASN A 364 -28.89 -21.26 6.12
N LEU A 365 -28.93 -20.16 6.88
CA LEU A 365 -27.75 -19.39 7.23
C LEU A 365 -26.81 -20.23 8.10
N ASP A 366 -25.62 -20.54 7.59
CA ASP A 366 -24.57 -21.23 8.36
C ASP A 366 -23.89 -20.25 9.33
N ILE A 367 -24.41 -20.20 10.55
CA ILE A 367 -23.89 -19.37 11.66
C ILE A 367 -22.52 -19.86 12.13
N HIS A 368 -22.25 -21.17 12.05
CA HIS A 368 -21.01 -21.77 12.55
C HIS A 368 -19.78 -21.26 11.80
N ARG A 369 -19.91 -21.04 10.48
CA ARG A 369 -18.86 -20.43 9.66
C ARG A 369 -18.39 -19.06 10.19
N PHE A 370 -19.29 -18.26 10.75
CA PHE A 370 -18.93 -16.94 11.29
C PHE A 370 -18.22 -17.04 12.64
N ASP A 371 -18.56 -18.02 13.48
CA ASP A 371 -17.86 -18.27 14.75
C ASP A 371 -16.41 -18.73 14.49
N ASP A 372 -16.21 -19.62 13.52
CA ASP A 372 -14.87 -20.07 13.12
C ASP A 372 -13.98 -18.93 12.59
N LEU A 373 -14.57 -18.01 11.80
CA LEU A 373 -13.87 -16.81 11.31
C LEU A 373 -13.44 -15.89 12.46
N LEU A 374 -14.22 -15.78 13.53
CA LEU A 374 -13.87 -14.97 14.70
C LEU A 374 -12.81 -15.63 15.57
N ARG A 375 -12.91 -16.94 15.80
CA ARG A 375 -11.97 -17.70 16.64
C ARG A 375 -10.58 -17.80 16.04
N THR A 376 -10.47 -17.98 14.72
CA THR A 376 -9.17 -18.09 14.04
C THR A 376 -8.31 -16.83 14.13
N GLY A 377 -8.92 -15.65 14.32
CA GLY A 377 -8.19 -14.38 14.44
C GLY A 377 -7.65 -14.04 15.83
N LEU A 378 -8.04 -14.78 16.89
CA LEU A 378 -7.82 -14.39 18.30
C LEU A 378 -6.82 -15.27 19.07
N LYS A 379 -6.00 -16.09 18.40
CA LYS A 379 -5.03 -16.95 19.10
C LYS A 379 -3.98 -16.12 19.85
N ILE A 380 -4.15 -15.99 21.16
CA ILE A 380 -3.13 -15.49 22.09
C ILE A 380 -2.27 -16.70 22.49
N GLN A 381 -0.98 -16.68 22.16
CA GLN A 381 -0.05 -17.66 22.73
C GLN A 381 0.25 -17.25 24.17
N GLY A 382 -0.38 -17.92 25.11
CA GLY A 382 -0.13 -17.81 26.54
C GLY A 382 -0.91 -18.89 27.26
N GLU A 383 -0.20 -19.71 28.04
CA GLU A 383 -0.66 -20.89 28.80
C GLU A 383 -0.60 -22.24 28.06
N GLU A 384 0.62 -22.71 27.79
CA GLU A 384 0.91 -24.13 28.09
C GLU A 384 1.12 -24.21 29.60
N GLY A 385 0.07 -24.62 30.31
CA GLY A 385 0.14 -25.03 31.70
C GLY A 385 0.97 -26.31 31.80
N ASP A 386 2.09 -26.21 32.48
CA ASP A 386 2.97 -27.31 32.87
C ASP A 386 2.22 -28.18 33.90
N GLU A 387 1.33 -29.06 33.44
CA GLU A 387 0.84 -30.18 34.26
C GLU A 387 1.92 -31.25 34.33
N THR A 388 2.96 -30.97 35.11
CA THR A 388 3.75 -32.02 35.75
C THR A 388 2.89 -32.63 36.85
N THR A 389 2.17 -33.70 36.51
CA THR A 389 1.62 -34.63 37.49
C THR A 389 2.75 -35.20 38.34
N GLN A 390 2.85 -34.72 39.58
CA GLN A 390 3.39 -35.50 40.69
C GLN A 390 2.29 -36.43 41.20
N GLU A 391 2.48 -37.73 40.99
CA GLU A 391 2.48 -38.77 42.04
C GLU A 391 2.99 -40.11 41.46
#